data_AF-E8U3J9-F1
#
_entry.id   AF-E8U3J9-F1
#
_cell.length_a   1.000
_cell.length_b   1.000
_cell.length_c   1.000
_cell.angle_alpha   90.00
_cell.angle_beta   90.00
_cell.angle_gamma   90.00
#
_symmetry.space_group_name_H-M   'P 1'
#
loop_
_entity.id
_entity.type
_entity.pdbx_description
1 polymer ?
#
loop_
_entity_poly.entity_id
_entity_poly.type
_entity_poly.pdbx_seq_one_letter_code
_entity_poly.pdbx_strand_id
1 'polypeptide(L)'
;MPYRGGMTLWPSIDTFVHGTPVPSPEQVNRPMLVMFFNLECAGCVSRGIPFMKRLHAEFGEAVQMLVIHTAHGHRQLPRQDVEPTLVRFAQSFAKLPFPVALDLDGEIAQAWRTEGTPHWLVFGAGGELLRSLYGSQENAQTRLEYLLAELATSS
;
A
#
# COMPACT_ATOMS: atom_id res chain seq x y z
N MET A 1 -12.70 -19.44 -10.38
CA MET A 1 -11.43 -20.17 -10.54
C MET A 1 -10.47 -19.69 -9.47
N PRO A 2 -9.98 -20.52 -8.56
CA PRO A 2 -8.94 -20.11 -7.62
C PRO A 2 -7.61 -19.99 -8.37
N TYR A 3 -6.93 -18.86 -8.20
CA TYR A 3 -5.64 -18.56 -8.82
C TYR A 3 -4.60 -19.55 -8.27
N ARG A 4 -4.09 -20.44 -9.13
CA ARG A 4 -2.98 -21.35 -8.80
C ARG A 4 -1.66 -20.69 -9.21
N GLY A 5 -0.82 -20.40 -8.23
CA GLY A 5 0.64 -20.51 -8.31
C GLY A 5 1.35 -19.66 -9.38
N GLY A 6 1.55 -18.38 -9.07
CA GLY A 6 2.65 -17.58 -9.61
C GLY A 6 3.02 -16.59 -8.51
N MET A 7 4.29 -16.57 -8.11
CA MET A 7 4.82 -15.67 -7.08
C MET A 7 4.34 -14.25 -7.41
N THR A 8 3.40 -13.71 -6.64
CA THR A 8 2.77 -12.45 -7.03
C THR A 8 3.81 -11.34 -6.93
N LEU A 9 3.93 -10.53 -7.99
CA LEU A 9 4.97 -9.50 -8.10
C LEU A 9 4.91 -8.57 -6.87
N TRP A 10 6.06 -8.38 -6.24
CA TRP A 10 6.21 -7.62 -4.98
C TRP A 10 7.43 -6.70 -5.06
N PRO A 11 7.44 -5.54 -4.37
CA PRO A 11 8.60 -4.66 -4.34
C PRO A 11 9.88 -5.37 -3.89
N SER A 12 10.95 -5.26 -4.68
CA SER A 12 12.29 -5.70 -4.26
C SER A 12 12.88 -4.71 -3.25
N ILE A 13 13.82 -5.18 -2.42
CA ILE A 13 14.40 -4.40 -1.30
C ILE A 13 14.95 -3.03 -1.76
N ASP A 14 15.53 -2.94 -2.95
CA ASP A 14 16.12 -1.74 -3.53
C ASP A 14 15.08 -0.71 -4.06
N THR A 15 13.80 -1.06 -4.08
CA THR A 15 12.71 -0.15 -4.45
C THR A 15 12.14 0.61 -3.26
N PHE A 16 12.50 0.22 -2.03
CA PHE A 16 12.08 0.94 -0.82
C PHE A 16 12.89 2.23 -0.65
N VAL A 17 12.18 3.34 -0.54
CA VAL A 17 12.77 4.69 -0.43
C VAL A 17 12.57 5.33 0.95
N HIS A 18 11.73 4.72 1.78
CA HIS A 18 11.47 5.16 3.15
C HIS A 18 11.02 3.98 4.03
N GLY A 19 11.45 3.99 5.29
CA GLY A 19 11.15 2.93 6.25
C GLY A 19 11.87 1.61 5.96
N THR A 20 11.64 0.61 6.83
CA THR A 20 12.24 -0.72 6.68
C THR A 20 11.53 -1.51 5.58
N PRO A 21 12.24 -2.12 4.62
CA PRO A 21 11.65 -3.00 3.61
C PRO A 21 10.79 -4.10 4.24
N VAL A 22 9.64 -4.35 3.65
CA VAL A 22 8.70 -5.39 4.10
C VAL A 22 8.64 -6.54 3.09
N PRO A 23 8.73 -7.81 3.55
CA PRO A 23 8.61 -8.95 2.66
C PRO A 23 7.16 -9.10 2.14
N SER A 24 6.97 -9.99 1.17
CA SER A 24 5.63 -10.23 0.60
C SER A 24 4.66 -10.82 1.63
N PRO A 25 3.34 -10.67 1.44
CA PRO A 25 2.35 -11.18 2.38
C PRO A 25 2.47 -12.69 2.63
N GLU A 26 2.87 -13.47 1.61
CA GLU A 26 3.08 -14.93 1.71
C GLU A 26 4.26 -15.32 2.63
N GLN A 27 5.14 -14.37 2.94
CA GLN A 27 6.35 -14.58 3.75
C GLN A 27 6.19 -14.06 5.18
N VAL A 28 5.05 -13.45 5.52
CA VAL A 28 4.81 -12.84 6.83
C VAL A 28 3.58 -13.48 7.45
N ASN A 29 3.72 -14.06 8.64
CA ASN A 29 2.58 -14.57 9.40
C ASN A 29 1.84 -13.46 10.17
N ARG A 30 1.42 -12.41 9.46
CA ARG A 30 0.74 -11.23 10.04
C ARG A 30 -0.13 -10.57 8.96
N PRO A 31 -1.34 -10.11 9.30
CA PRO A 31 -2.17 -9.37 8.34
C PRO A 31 -1.44 -8.14 7.78
N MET A 32 -1.74 -7.77 6.54
CA MET A 32 -1.09 -6.64 5.87
C MET A 32 -2.09 -5.74 5.15
N LEU A 33 -1.91 -4.43 5.31
CA LEU A 33 -2.59 -3.39 4.57
C LEU A 33 -1.61 -2.71 3.61
N VAL A 34 -1.91 -2.76 2.31
CA VAL A 34 -1.13 -2.09 1.27
C VAL A 34 -1.98 -1.02 0.60
N MET A 35 -1.43 0.18 0.42
CA MET A 35 -2.05 1.21 -0.40
C MET A 35 -1.17 1.56 -1.60
N PHE A 36 -1.70 1.38 -2.80
CA PHE A 36 -1.13 1.97 -4.01
C PHE A 36 -1.55 3.43 -4.12
N PHE A 37 -0.58 4.30 -4.36
CA PHE A 37 -0.81 5.74 -4.48
C PHE A 37 0.10 6.40 -5.50
N ASN A 38 -0.20 7.65 -5.83
CA ASN A 38 0.69 8.51 -6.62
C ASN A 38 0.68 9.91 -6.00
N LEU A 39 1.79 10.66 -6.11
CA LEU A 39 1.88 12.03 -5.59
C LEU A 39 1.01 13.02 -6.36
N GLU A 40 0.71 12.77 -7.64
CA GLU A 40 -0.16 13.60 -8.48
C GLU A 40 -1.66 13.31 -8.23
N CYS A 41 -1.97 12.26 -7.47
CA CYS A 41 -3.34 11.89 -7.10
C CYS A 41 -3.82 12.68 -5.87
N ALA A 42 -4.65 13.70 -6.10
CA ALA A 42 -5.20 14.54 -5.02
C ALA A 42 -5.93 13.73 -3.93
N GLY A 43 -6.70 12.70 -4.31
CA GLY A 43 -7.39 11.82 -3.35
C GLY A 43 -6.44 11.01 -2.47
N CYS A 44 -5.28 10.65 -3.01
CA CYS A 44 -4.24 9.92 -2.29
C CYS A 44 -3.58 10.79 -1.24
N VAL A 45 -3.12 11.99 -1.62
CA VAL A 45 -2.39 12.90 -0.73
C VAL A 45 -3.31 13.51 0.33
N SER A 46 -4.51 13.95 -0.06
CA SER A 46 -5.42 14.68 0.85
C SER A 46 -6.28 13.78 1.75
N ARG A 47 -6.53 12.53 1.36
CA ARG A 47 -7.42 11.62 2.11
C ARG A 47 -6.78 10.26 2.38
N GLY A 48 -6.21 9.61 1.37
CA GLY A 48 -5.63 8.27 1.49
C GLY A 48 -4.49 8.20 2.52
N ILE A 49 -3.47 9.05 2.39
CA ILE A 49 -2.32 9.08 3.31
C ILE A 49 -2.74 9.46 4.74
N PRO A 50 -3.54 10.52 4.99
CA PRO A 50 -4.08 10.79 6.32
C PRO A 50 -4.86 9.61 6.92
N PHE A 51 -5.67 8.94 6.10
CA PHE A 51 -6.42 7.76 6.54
C PHE A 51 -5.51 6.58 6.89
N MET A 52 -4.53 6.26 6.04
CA MET A 52 -3.51 5.24 6.31
C MET A 52 -2.74 5.51 7.61
N LYS A 53 -2.45 6.79 7.91
CA LYS A 53 -1.83 7.19 9.18
C LYS A 53 -2.75 6.97 10.39
N ARG A 54 -4.06 7.25 10.27
CA ARG A 54 -5.03 6.93 11.34
C ARG A 54 -5.07 5.42 11.60
N LEU A 55 -5.20 4.63 10.54
CA LEU A 55 -5.18 3.17 10.64
C LEU A 55 -3.88 2.65 11.25
N HIS A 56 -2.72 3.23 10.89
CA HIS A 56 -1.45 2.85 11.49
C HIS A 56 -1.38 3.15 12.98
N ALA A 57 -1.90 4.30 13.42
CA ALA A 57 -1.93 4.65 14.83
C ALA A 57 -2.80 3.68 15.65
N GLU A 58 -3.85 3.13 15.05
CA GLU A 58 -4.80 2.22 15.71
C GLU A 58 -4.41 0.74 15.61
N PHE A 59 -3.93 0.30 14.43
CA PHE A 59 -3.72 -1.11 14.11
C PHE A 59 -2.27 -1.45 13.74
N GLY A 60 -1.34 -0.49 13.76
CA GLY A 60 0.03 -0.69 13.26
C GLY A 60 0.86 -1.73 14.02
N GLU A 61 0.46 -2.08 15.25
CA GLU A 61 1.07 -3.19 16.00
C GLU A 61 0.61 -4.56 15.49
N ALA A 62 -0.69 -4.71 15.17
CA ALA A 62 -1.28 -5.96 14.71
C ALA A 62 -1.18 -6.17 13.19
N VAL A 63 -1.25 -5.09 12.40
CA VAL A 63 -1.34 -5.14 10.93
C VAL A 63 -0.14 -4.46 10.31
N GLN A 64 0.59 -5.16 9.45
CA GLN A 64 1.74 -4.61 8.73
C GLN A 64 1.23 -3.63 7.68
N MET A 65 1.84 -2.44 7.61
CA MET A 65 1.40 -1.41 6.66
C MET A 65 2.50 -1.10 5.65
N LEU A 66 2.10 -0.88 4.41
CA LEU A 66 2.96 -0.52 3.28
C LEU A 66 2.21 0.46 2.38
N VAL A 67 2.92 1.45 1.85
CA VAL A 67 2.43 2.21 0.69
C VAL A 67 3.36 2.02 -0.50
N ILE A 68 2.77 1.87 -1.69
CA ILE A 68 3.49 1.68 -2.93
C ILE A 68 3.17 2.85 -3.85
N HIS A 69 4.18 3.66 -4.18
CA HIS A 69 4.03 4.73 -5.14
C HIS A 69 4.11 4.16 -6.56
N THR A 70 2.99 4.16 -7.30
CA THR A 70 2.89 3.54 -8.62
C THR A 70 2.71 4.56 -9.75
N ALA A 71 3.34 4.30 -10.89
CA ALA A 71 3.07 5.04 -12.12
C ALA A 71 1.86 4.50 -12.90
N HIS A 72 1.24 3.38 -12.48
CA HIS A 72 0.07 2.83 -13.17
C HIS A 72 -1.10 3.81 -13.15
N GLY A 73 -1.62 4.17 -14.33
CA GLY A 73 -2.66 5.19 -14.49
C GLY A 73 -2.16 6.64 -14.37
N HIS A 74 -0.85 6.86 -14.32
CA HIS A 74 -0.20 8.17 -14.21
C HIS A 74 0.93 8.32 -15.23
N ARG A 75 1.57 9.49 -15.25
CA ARG A 75 2.76 9.71 -16.09
C ARG A 75 3.93 8.88 -15.55
N GLN A 76 4.52 8.06 -16.42
CA GLN A 76 5.80 7.40 -16.13
C GLN A 76 6.95 8.40 -16.21
N LEU A 77 7.80 8.38 -15.19
CA LEU A 77 8.95 9.25 -15.02
C LEU A 77 10.16 8.40 -14.60
N PRO A 78 11.38 8.77 -14.99
CA PRO A 78 12.56 8.07 -14.53
C PRO A 78 12.75 8.23 -13.01
N ARG A 79 13.39 7.25 -12.37
CA ARG A 79 13.56 7.18 -10.90
C ARG A 79 14.11 8.49 -10.30
N GLN A 80 15.07 9.11 -10.96
CA GLN A 80 15.70 10.36 -10.52
C GLN A 80 14.73 11.56 -10.41
N ASP A 81 13.63 11.54 -11.15
CA ASP A 81 12.62 12.61 -11.15
C ASP A 81 11.52 12.37 -10.10
N VAL A 82 11.33 11.11 -9.68
CA VAL A 82 10.28 10.70 -8.73
C VAL A 82 10.81 10.57 -7.31
N GLU A 83 11.92 9.83 -7.14
CA GLU A 83 12.42 9.41 -5.83
C GLU A 83 12.70 10.57 -4.88
N PRO A 84 13.42 11.66 -5.26
CA PRO A 84 13.70 12.75 -4.33
C PRO A 84 12.42 13.42 -3.78
N THR A 85 11.42 13.58 -4.65
CA THR A 85 10.12 14.16 -4.29
C THR A 85 9.34 13.24 -3.35
N LEU A 86 9.36 11.94 -3.64
CA LEU A 86 8.72 10.91 -2.81
C LEU A 86 9.37 10.77 -1.43
N VAL A 87 10.70 10.77 -1.37
CA VAL A 87 11.47 10.76 -0.11
C VAL A 87 11.14 12.00 0.72
N ARG A 88 11.18 13.20 0.12
CA ARG A 88 10.82 14.45 0.80
C ARG A 88 9.37 14.43 1.30
N PHE A 89 8.46 13.90 0.49
CA PHE A 89 7.07 13.72 0.89
C PHE A 89 6.97 12.80 2.12
N ALA A 90 7.60 11.63 2.06
CA ALA A 90 7.54 10.62 3.11
C ALA A 90 8.16 11.11 4.43
N GLN A 91 9.35 11.68 4.37
CA GLN A 91 10.13 12.05 5.55
C GLN A 91 9.73 13.40 6.15
N SER A 92 9.50 14.41 5.31
CA SER A 92 9.37 15.80 5.79
C SER A 92 7.93 16.32 5.75
N PHE A 93 7.22 16.10 4.64
CA PHE A 93 5.88 16.67 4.45
C PHE A 93 4.80 15.85 5.18
N ALA A 94 4.66 14.58 4.82
CA ALA A 94 3.63 13.70 5.37
C ALA A 94 4.09 12.99 6.66
N LYS A 95 5.41 12.85 6.87
CA LYS A 95 6.01 12.16 8.02
C LYS A 95 5.39 10.78 8.21
N LEU A 96 5.57 9.91 7.22
CA LEU A 96 4.95 8.59 7.15
C LEU A 96 5.58 7.66 8.19
N PRO A 97 4.79 7.01 9.07
CA PRO A 97 5.30 6.08 10.07
C PRO A 97 5.52 4.66 9.53
N PHE A 98 5.21 4.42 8.25
CA PHE A 98 5.28 3.12 7.58
C PHE A 98 6.17 3.18 6.32
N PRO A 99 6.64 2.02 5.82
CA PRO A 99 7.49 1.95 4.64
C PRO A 99 6.82 2.43 3.35
N VAL A 100 7.65 2.92 2.43
CA VAL A 100 7.27 3.36 1.08
C VAL A 100 8.14 2.66 0.04
N ALA A 101 7.53 2.00 -0.93
CA ALA A 101 8.19 1.42 -2.09
C ALA A 101 7.83 2.15 -3.38
N LEU A 102 8.72 2.04 -4.38
CA LEU A 102 8.50 2.51 -5.75
C LEU A 102 8.05 1.37 -6.66
N ASP A 103 6.93 1.57 -7.34
CA ASP A 103 6.48 0.81 -8.50
C ASP A 103 6.59 1.72 -9.73
N LEU A 104 7.83 1.89 -10.21
CA LEU A 104 8.20 2.93 -11.16
C LEU A 104 7.52 2.77 -12.52
N ASP A 105 7.38 1.54 -12.98
CA ASP A 105 6.79 1.21 -14.29
C ASP A 105 5.30 0.84 -14.17
N GLY A 106 4.80 0.67 -12.94
CA GLY A 106 3.42 0.29 -12.67
C GLY A 106 3.14 -1.21 -12.81
N GLU A 107 4.17 -2.06 -12.90
CA GLU A 107 4.01 -3.51 -13.09
C GLU A 107 3.43 -4.18 -11.85
N ILE A 108 3.80 -3.71 -10.65
CA ILE A 108 3.29 -4.27 -9.39
C ILE A 108 1.79 -3.99 -9.30
N ALA A 109 1.39 -2.74 -9.50
CA ALA A 109 -0.02 -2.35 -9.53
C ALA A 109 -0.83 -3.14 -10.57
N GLN A 110 -0.27 -3.36 -11.77
CA GLN A 110 -0.89 -4.17 -12.82
C GLN A 110 -1.04 -5.64 -12.42
N ALA A 111 -0.01 -6.25 -11.83
CA ALA A 111 -0.06 -7.64 -11.37
C ALA A 111 -1.16 -7.86 -10.33
N TRP A 112 -1.40 -6.87 -9.47
CA TRP A 112 -2.46 -6.86 -8.48
C TRP A 112 -3.82 -6.35 -9.00
N ARG A 113 -3.93 -6.05 -10.30
CA ARG A 113 -5.17 -5.59 -10.97
C ARG A 113 -5.77 -4.35 -10.28
N THR A 114 -4.93 -3.41 -9.87
CA THR A 114 -5.42 -2.13 -9.32
C THR A 114 -6.20 -1.36 -10.38
N GLU A 115 -7.31 -0.73 -10.01
CA GLU A 115 -8.16 0.04 -10.94
C GLU A 115 -7.71 1.50 -11.09
N GLY A 116 -6.84 1.97 -10.20
CA GLY A 116 -6.33 3.33 -10.16
C GLY A 116 -5.68 3.63 -8.81
N THR A 117 -5.62 4.90 -8.41
CA THR A 117 -5.11 5.31 -7.10
C THR A 117 -6.06 6.30 -6.39
N PRO A 118 -6.23 6.21 -5.07
CA PRO A 118 -5.65 5.21 -4.19
C PRO A 118 -6.35 3.86 -4.34
N HIS A 119 -5.61 2.77 -4.18
CA HIS A 119 -6.15 1.41 -4.19
C HIS A 119 -5.60 0.65 -3.00
N TRP A 120 -6.46 -0.12 -2.34
CA TRP A 120 -6.14 -0.78 -1.08
C TRP A 120 -6.21 -2.29 -1.26
N LEU A 121 -5.19 -2.99 -0.78
CA LEU A 121 -5.20 -4.44 -0.64
C LEU A 121 -5.12 -4.78 0.85
N VAL A 122 -5.95 -5.73 1.28
CA VAL A 122 -5.88 -6.29 2.63
C VAL A 122 -5.58 -7.77 2.50
N PHE A 123 -4.49 -8.18 3.14
CA PHE A 123 -4.05 -9.56 3.22
C PHE A 123 -4.24 -10.10 4.63
N GLY A 124 -4.61 -11.37 4.73
CA GLY A 124 -4.58 -12.08 6.01
C GLY A 124 -3.18 -12.57 6.35
N ALA A 125 -3.05 -13.21 7.51
CA ALA A 125 -1.77 -13.70 8.02
C ALA A 125 -1.16 -14.84 7.18
N GLY A 126 -1.95 -15.54 6.35
CA GLY A 126 -1.45 -16.55 5.43
C GLY A 126 -0.99 -16.00 4.08
N GLY A 127 -1.02 -14.68 3.89
CA GLY A 127 -0.73 -14.02 2.63
C GLY A 127 -1.88 -14.03 1.61
N GLU A 128 -3.05 -14.54 1.99
CA GLU A 128 -4.23 -14.53 1.13
C GLU A 128 -4.82 -13.12 0.98
N LEU A 129 -5.18 -12.75 -0.25
CA LEU A 129 -5.83 -11.47 -0.52
C LEU A 129 -7.30 -11.52 -0.07
N LEU A 130 -7.62 -10.83 1.02
CA LEU A 130 -8.97 -10.77 1.60
C LEU A 130 -9.83 -9.71 0.91
N ARG A 131 -9.27 -8.53 0.60
CA ARG A 131 -9.99 -7.44 -0.07
C ARG A 131 -9.09 -6.68 -1.04
N SER A 132 -9.72 -6.18 -2.11
CA SER A 132 -9.15 -5.24 -3.07
C SER A 132 -10.18 -4.12 -3.27
N LEU A 133 -9.83 -2.88 -2.94
CA LEU A 133 -10.76 -1.75 -2.88
C LEU A 133 -10.17 -0.52 -3.58
N TYR A 134 -10.86 0.00 -4.58
CA TYR A 134 -10.48 1.24 -5.24
C TYR A 134 -11.13 2.47 -4.58
N GLY A 135 -10.36 3.55 -4.44
CA GLY A 135 -10.82 4.87 -4.04
C GLY A 135 -10.60 5.21 -2.56
N SER A 136 -11.01 6.42 -2.19
CA SER A 136 -10.81 6.97 -0.84
C SER A 136 -12.10 7.50 -0.21
N GLN A 137 -13.27 7.09 -0.72
CA GLN A 137 -14.57 7.58 -0.27
C GLN A 137 -14.96 6.93 1.07
N GLU A 138 -15.84 7.55 1.86
CA GLU A 138 -16.22 7.10 3.22
C GLU A 138 -16.60 5.61 3.26
N ASN A 139 -17.42 5.15 2.33
CA ASN A 139 -17.82 3.73 2.25
C ASN A 139 -16.63 2.76 2.12
N ALA A 140 -15.57 3.14 1.39
CA ALA A 140 -14.38 2.30 1.25
C ALA A 140 -13.54 2.33 2.53
N GLN A 141 -13.43 3.49 3.20
CA GLN A 141 -12.70 3.64 4.45
C GLN A 141 -13.35 2.83 5.59
N THR A 142 -14.66 2.95 5.75
CA THR A 142 -15.40 2.22 6.79
C THR A 142 -15.26 0.70 6.63
N ARG A 143 -15.29 0.18 5.40
CA ARG A 143 -15.07 -1.25 5.13
C ARG A 143 -13.66 -1.71 5.50
N LEU A 144 -12.65 -0.86 5.30
CA LEU A 144 -11.27 -1.13 5.71
C LEU A 144 -11.14 -1.12 7.24
N GLU A 145 -11.67 -0.11 7.92
CA GLU A 145 -11.62 0.00 9.39
C GLU A 145 -12.22 -1.25 10.05
N TYR A 146 -13.42 -1.69 9.64
CA TYR A 146 -14.04 -2.90 10.21
C TYR A 146 -13.23 -4.17 9.98
N LEU A 147 -12.69 -4.35 8.77
CA LEU A 147 -11.90 -5.54 8.46
C LEU A 147 -10.60 -5.57 9.25
N LEU A 148 -9.94 -4.41 9.43
CA LEU A 148 -8.70 -4.33 10.20
C LEU A 148 -8.96 -4.59 11.69
N ALA A 149 -10.09 -4.10 12.23
CA ALA A 149 -10.49 -4.41 13.59
C ALA A 149 -10.73 -5.92 13.79
N GLU A 150 -11.37 -6.61 12.84
CA GLU A 150 -11.57 -8.06 12.88
C GLU A 150 -10.24 -8.83 12.83
N LEU A 151 -9.30 -8.39 11.99
CA LEU A 151 -7.99 -9.02 11.86
C LEU A 151 -7.13 -8.80 13.11
N ALA A 152 -7.22 -7.62 13.73
CA ALA A 152 -6.48 -7.27 14.94
C ALA A 152 -6.95 -8.05 16.19
N THR A 153 -8.22 -8.48 16.23
CA THR A 153 -8.75 -9.30 17.34
C THR A 153 -8.54 -10.80 17.15
N SER A 154 -8.24 -11.23 15.93
CA SER A 154 -8.08 -12.64 15.56
C SER A 154 -6.61 -13.10 15.52
N SER A 155 -5.66 -12.20 15.82
CA SER A 155 -4.20 -12.43 15.76
C SER A 155 -3.58 -12.69 17.12
#